data_AF-A0A482VYQ5-F1
#
_entry.id   AF-A0A482VYQ5-F1
#
_cell.length_a   1.000
_cell.length_b   1.000
_cell.length_c   1.000
_cell.angle_alpha   90.00
_cell.angle_beta   90.00
_cell.angle_gamma   90.00
#
_symmetry.space_group_name_H-M   'P 1'
#
loop_
_entity.id
_entity.type
_entity.pdbx_description
1 polymer ?
#
loop_
_entity_poly.entity_id
_entity_poly.type
_entity_poly.pdbx_seq_one_letter_code
_entity_poly.pdbx_strand_id
1 'polypeptide(L)'
;MDSSLVELYIYDLSDGWCRNFGPLSPVKAIWHTSLVVYGKEYVFTANGIKFHNPGKPLKKIELGETTLTPTEFKIYVKGLKYSDWP
;
A
#
# COMPACT_ATOMS: atom_id res chain seq x y z
N MET A 1 0.30 19.89 17.21
CA MET A 1 0.81 18.53 16.95
C MET A 1 0.78 18.37 15.46
N ASP A 2 1.94 18.14 14.85
CA ASP A 2 2.00 18.01 13.38
C ASP A 2 1.48 16.62 13.02
N SER A 3 0.31 16.57 12.40
CA SER A 3 -0.28 15.35 11.87
C SER A 3 0.14 15.17 10.41
N SER A 4 0.26 13.93 9.96
CA SER A 4 0.63 13.60 8.58
C SER A 4 -0.45 12.75 7.92
N LEU A 5 -0.85 13.13 6.72
CA LEU A 5 -1.82 12.39 5.92
C LEU A 5 -1.33 10.97 5.62
N VAL A 6 -2.23 10.01 5.74
CA VAL A 6 -2.04 8.60 5.38
C VAL A 6 -3.02 8.28 4.25
N GLU A 7 -2.48 7.82 3.13
CA GLU A 7 -3.27 7.43 1.95
C GLU A 7 -3.13 5.92 1.69
N LEU A 8 -4.24 5.29 1.28
CA LEU A 8 -4.26 3.97 0.69
C LEU A 8 -4.22 4.10 -0.83
N TYR A 9 -3.17 3.57 -1.43
CA TYR A 9 -3.04 3.47 -2.88
C TYR A 9 -3.57 2.10 -3.32
N ILE A 10 -4.40 2.09 -4.35
CA ILE A 10 -5.03 0.89 -4.90
C ILE A 10 -4.62 0.75 -6.36
N TYR A 11 -4.11 -0.43 -6.70
CA TYR A 11 -3.66 -0.81 -8.02
C TYR A 11 -4.47 -2.00 -8.53
N ASP A 12 -4.74 -2.02 -9.83
CA ASP A 12 -5.10 -3.24 -10.54
C ASP A 12 -3.85 -3.78 -11.26
N LEU A 13 -3.22 -4.81 -10.71
CA LEU A 13 -2.05 -5.45 -11.32
C LEU A 13 -2.39 -6.18 -12.63
N SER A 14 -3.67 -6.36 -12.90
CA SER A 14 -4.19 -6.92 -14.14
C SER A 14 -4.17 -5.89 -15.28
N ASP A 15 -3.98 -4.60 -14.97
CA ASP A 15 -4.04 -3.50 -15.94
C ASP A 15 -5.33 -3.55 -16.81
N GLY A 16 -6.45 -3.93 -16.19
CA GLY A 16 -7.75 -4.03 -16.84
C GLY A 16 -7.98 -5.27 -17.70
N TRP A 17 -6.99 -6.14 -17.94
CA TRP A 17 -7.21 -7.33 -18.79
C TRP A 17 -8.29 -8.28 -18.23
N CYS A 18 -8.38 -8.39 -16.89
CA CYS A 18 -9.41 -9.21 -16.23
C CYS A 18 -10.81 -8.73 -16.59
N ARG A 19 -11.00 -7.41 -16.66
CA ARG A 19 -12.27 -6.81 -17.09
C ARG A 19 -12.52 -7.02 -18.58
N ASN A 20 -11.48 -6.99 -19.41
CA ASN A 20 -11.59 -7.15 -20.87
C ASN A 20 -11.96 -8.59 -21.28
N PHE A 21 -11.57 -9.60 -20.49
CA PHE A 21 -11.98 -11.00 -20.72
C PHE A 21 -13.44 -11.29 -20.36
N GLY A 22 -14.13 -10.37 -19.69
CA GLY A 22 -15.56 -10.47 -19.41
C GLY A 22 -15.93 -11.80 -18.74
N PRO A 23 -16.88 -12.60 -19.27
CA PRO A 23 -17.29 -13.88 -18.68
C PRO A 23 -16.18 -14.93 -18.62
N LEU A 24 -15.11 -14.81 -19.42
CA LEU A 24 -14.00 -15.75 -19.43
C LEU A 24 -13.05 -15.55 -18.25
N SER A 25 -13.10 -14.39 -17.57
CA SER A 25 -12.35 -14.16 -16.34
C SER A 25 -13.30 -14.20 -15.13
N PRO A 26 -13.09 -15.12 -14.17
CA PRO A 26 -13.90 -15.18 -12.95
C PRO A 26 -13.62 -14.01 -12.00
N VAL A 27 -12.55 -13.24 -12.24
CA VAL A 27 -12.13 -12.10 -11.42
C VAL A 27 -12.12 -10.83 -12.25
N LYS A 28 -12.45 -9.68 -11.64
CA LYS A 28 -12.55 -8.39 -12.34
C LYS A 28 -11.25 -7.58 -12.34
N ALA A 29 -10.34 -7.87 -11.43
CA ALA A 29 -9.07 -7.17 -11.22
C ALA A 29 -8.17 -7.99 -10.28
N ILE A 30 -6.86 -7.70 -10.29
CA ILE A 30 -5.90 -8.22 -9.31
C ILE A 30 -5.52 -7.06 -8.40
N TRP A 31 -6.18 -6.96 -7.25
CA TRP A 31 -5.99 -5.83 -6.35
C TRP A 31 -4.66 -5.91 -5.62
N HIS A 32 -3.89 -4.83 -5.71
CA HIS A 32 -2.72 -4.60 -4.87
C HIS A 32 -2.86 -3.27 -4.17
N THR A 33 -2.48 -3.23 -2.89
CA THR A 33 -2.63 -2.04 -2.06
C THR A 33 -1.35 -1.72 -1.32
N SER A 34 -1.13 -0.44 -1.09
CA SER A 34 0.02 0.08 -0.35
C SER A 34 -0.41 1.29 0.47
N LEU A 35 0.36 1.56 1.53
CA LEU A 35 0.20 2.77 2.34
C LEU A 35 1.17 3.84 1.88
N VAL A 36 0.70 5.06 1.70
CA VAL A 36 1.54 6.22 1.43
C VAL A 36 1.47 7.17 2.61
N VAL A 37 2.63 7.44 3.20
CA VAL A 37 2.80 8.36 4.33
C VAL A 37 4.19 8.98 4.26
N TYR A 38 4.32 10.25 4.61
CA TYR A 38 5.58 11.03 4.51
C TYR A 38 6.21 10.98 3.10
N GLY A 39 5.38 10.93 2.05
CA GLY A 39 5.84 10.87 0.66
C GLY A 39 6.52 9.55 0.27
N LYS A 40 6.37 8.49 1.09
CA LYS A 40 6.89 7.14 0.80
C LYS A 40 5.76 6.13 0.76
N GLU A 41 5.85 5.24 -0.21
CA GLU A 41 4.94 4.12 -0.37
C GLU A 41 5.51 2.89 0.34
N TYR A 42 4.71 2.24 1.17
CA TYR A 42 5.03 1.06 1.95
C TYR A 42 4.17 -0.11 1.48
N VAL A 43 4.82 -1.23 1.18
CA VAL A 43 4.19 -2.42 0.59
C VAL A 43 4.72 -3.68 1.26
N PHE A 44 3.83 -4.64 1.49
CA PHE A 44 4.22 -5.99 1.90
C PHE A 44 4.48 -6.86 0.68
N THR A 45 5.68 -7.42 0.59
CA THR A 45 6.13 -8.27 -0.51
C THR A 45 6.54 -9.64 0.01
N ALA A 46 6.84 -10.58 -0.89
CA ALA A 46 7.40 -11.89 -0.52
C ALA A 46 8.68 -11.78 0.34
N ASN A 47 9.39 -10.65 0.29
CA ASN A 47 10.61 -10.41 1.07
C ASN A 47 10.35 -9.48 2.26
N GLY A 48 9.10 -9.41 2.73
CA GLY A 48 8.66 -8.53 3.81
C GLY A 48 8.30 -7.11 3.35
N ILE A 49 8.24 -6.19 4.31
CA ILE A 49 7.88 -4.78 4.07
C ILE A 49 9.02 -4.06 3.34
N LYS A 50 8.69 -3.44 2.21
CA LYS A 50 9.58 -2.55 1.45
C LYS A 50 8.96 -1.17 1.35
N PHE A 51 9.79 -0.18 1.03
CA PHE A 51 9.32 1.15 0.70
C PHE A 51 10.03 1.71 -0.54
N HIS A 52 9.32 2.52 -1.31
CA HIS A 52 9.84 3.21 -2.50
C HIS A 52 9.10 4.53 -2.73
N ASN A 53 9.41 5.21 -3.84
CA ASN A 53 8.65 6.38 -4.26
C ASN A 53 7.27 5.94 -4.78
N PRO A 54 6.19 6.68 -4.47
CA PRO A 54 4.85 6.30 -4.88
C PRO A 54 4.71 6.07 -6.40
N GLY A 55 4.06 4.97 -6.76
CA GLY A 55 3.67 4.67 -8.14
C GLY A 55 2.49 5.51 -8.64
N LYS A 56 1.89 5.07 -9.76
CA LYS A 56 0.65 5.62 -10.31
C LYS A 56 -0.51 4.67 -9.99
N PRO A 57 -1.20 4.85 -8.85
CA PRO A 57 -2.32 3.98 -8.49
C PRO A 57 -3.54 4.25 -9.37
N LEU A 58 -4.40 3.24 -9.48
CA LEU A 58 -5.72 3.38 -10.09
C LEU A 58 -6.63 4.28 -9.23
N LYS A 59 -6.51 4.17 -7.89
CA LYS A 59 -7.28 4.97 -6.94
C LYS A 59 -6.45 5.30 -5.71
N LYS A 60 -6.64 6.50 -5.18
CA LYS A 60 -6.15 6.94 -3.87
C LYS A 60 -7.32 7.12 -2.92
N ILE A 61 -7.17 6.66 -1.68
CA ILE A 61 -8.15 6.85 -0.62
C ILE A 61 -7.43 7.46 0.58
N GLU A 62 -7.89 8.60 1.07
CA GLU A 62 -7.42 9.15 2.34
C GLU A 62 -7.92 8.25 3.48
N LEU A 63 -7.00 7.67 4.25
CA LEU A 63 -7.35 6.86 5.43
C LEU A 63 -7.50 7.71 6.68
N GLY A 64 -6.89 8.90 6.69
CA GLY A 64 -6.87 9.83 7.82
C GLY A 64 -5.47 10.35 8.06
N GLU A 65 -5.19 10.70 9.31
CA GLU A 65 -3.91 11.30 9.71
C GLU A 65 -3.24 10.48 10.81
N THR A 66 -1.92 10.53 10.86
CA THR A 66 -1.11 9.97 11.94
C THR A 66 -0.37 11.07 12.70
N THR A 67 -0.28 10.93 14.02
CA THR A 67 0.54 11.79 14.89
C THR A 67 1.96 11.24 15.07
N LEU A 68 2.25 10.05 14.51
CA LEU A 68 3.59 9.49 14.56
C LEU A 68 4.54 10.39 13.75
N THR A 69 5.76 10.52 14.25
CA THR A 69 6.87 11.08 13.46
C THR A 69 7.34 10.06 12.41
N PRO A 70 8.02 10.49 11.34
CA PRO A 70 8.63 9.57 10.37
C PRO A 70 9.56 8.54 11.02
N THR A 71 10.24 8.92 12.11
CA THR A 71 11.15 8.03 12.85
C THR A 71 10.38 6.95 13.62
N GLU A 72 9.33 7.33 14.36
CA GLU A 72 8.48 6.38 15.09
C GLU A 72 7.79 5.41 14.15
N PHE A 73 7.24 5.89 13.04
CA PHE A 73 6.65 5.05 12.02
C PHE A 73 7.66 4.04 11.44
N LYS A 74 8.89 4.48 11.16
CA LYS A 74 9.96 3.60 10.66
C LYS A 74 10.37 2.54 11.70
N ILE A 75 10.37 2.87 12.98
CA ILE A 75 10.62 1.92 14.06
C ILE A 75 9.49 0.89 14.12
N TYR A 76 8.24 1.35 14.06
CA TYR A 76 7.06 0.49 14.03
C TYR A 76 7.10 -0.50 12.86
N VAL A 77 7.34 -0.01 11.63
CA VAL A 77 7.46 -0.84 10.42
C VAL A 77 8.61 -1.84 10.53
N LYS A 78 9.75 -1.46 11.10
CA LYS A 78 10.85 -2.39 11.36
C LYS A 78 10.47 -3.45 12.39
N GLY A 79 9.75 -3.08 13.45
CA GLY A 79 9.25 -4.00 14.46
C GLY A 79 8.34 -5.08 13.88
N LEU A 80 7.47 -4.71 12.93
CA LEU A 80 6.60 -5.66 12.21
C LEU A 80 7.36 -6.76 11.46
N LYS A 81 8.60 -6.49 11.02
CA LYS A 81 9.44 -7.50 10.37
C LYS A 81 9.86 -8.63 11.33
N TYR A 82 9.91 -8.36 12.63
CA TYR A 82 10.37 -9.30 13.65
C TYR A 82 9.23 -9.97 14.42
N SER A 83 7.98 -9.54 14.21
CA SER A 83 6.82 -10.27 14.68
C SER A 83 6.58 -11.52 13.83
N ASP A 84 6.16 -12.61 14.45
CA ASP A 84 5.80 -13.90 13.84
C ASP A 84 4.57 -13.78 12.93
N TRP A 85 4.68 -13.01 11.85
CA TRP A 85 3.79 -13.15 10.70
C TRP A 85 4.19 -14.45 10.01
N PRO A 86 3.26 -15.39 9.79
CA PRO A 86 3.55 -16.72 9.25
C PRO A 86 4.26 -16.69 7.91
#